data_AF-A0A7S2T3I3-F1
#
_entry.id   AF-A0A7S2T3I3-F1
#
_cell.length_a   1.000
_cell.length_b   1.000
_cell.length_c   1.000
_cell.angle_alpha   90.00
_cell.angle_beta   90.00
_cell.angle_gamma   90.00
#
_symmetry.space_group_name_H-M   'P 1'
#
loop_
_entity.id
_entity.type
_entity.pdbx_description
1 polymer ?
#
loop_
_entity_poly.entity_id
_entity_poly.type
_entity_poly.pdbx_seq_one_letter_code
_entity_poly.pdbx_strand_id
1 'polypeptide(L)'
;GVLPSGADLAKGPKPFEQETTFHGAPEGGKPGGRALSPLLITWFCSTREGEDLYSPLLWVHCHTYDQVKSELEKAVRACTGPECKGTVSMECLESRIKRVEVRGSQSRKVVEESLGVPREKMNSLLEADPCLPKRSGWGKSESLNLLDPRLRAVLTKGDKFSHPEHLKSRMESLANTLRVDEGKVQLERFERKPMDEEAVGRLHRKANLMHDVHVALSETAAAAERNVGTSFPVVLIDKSTSKEATGGFSFLLPRRWTHALWMSLVRSNAVGVGLREWKWYTQICERCVFPDSYPDLGLDKSHSVDYATNARLRDADQSEQVSWEAISREASRGQ
;
A
#
# COMPACT_ATOMS: atom_id res chain seq x y z
N GLY A 1 -1.77 -22.81 1.09
CA GLY A 1 -0.87 -22.63 -0.07
C GLY A 1 0.31 -23.59 0.09
N VAL A 2 0.86 -24.11 -1.01
CA VAL A 2 2.09 -24.91 -0.98
C VAL A 2 3.26 -23.93 -0.91
N LEU A 3 4.04 -23.94 0.18
CA LEU A 3 5.28 -23.19 0.26
C LEU A 3 6.30 -23.79 -0.73
N PRO A 4 7.10 -22.97 -1.43
CA PRO A 4 8.16 -23.50 -2.29
C PRO A 4 9.17 -24.28 -1.44
N SER A 5 9.20 -25.60 -1.58
CA SER A 5 10.20 -26.46 -0.93
C SER A 5 11.53 -26.34 -1.69
N GLY A 6 12.60 -25.91 -1.01
CA GLY A 6 13.96 -25.92 -1.57
C GLY A 6 14.67 -24.58 -1.70
N ALA A 7 14.17 -23.50 -1.09
CA ALA A 7 14.92 -22.25 -1.01
C ALA A 7 16.11 -22.39 -0.04
N ASP A 8 17.26 -21.89 -0.44
CA ASP A 8 18.50 -21.86 0.34
C ASP A 8 18.28 -21.10 1.66
N LEU A 9 18.08 -21.84 2.75
CA LEU A 9 17.65 -21.34 4.06
C LEU A 9 18.62 -20.33 4.68
N ALA A 10 19.87 -20.29 4.20
CA ALA A 10 20.92 -19.41 4.72
C ALA A 10 20.63 -17.91 4.53
N LYS A 11 19.79 -17.51 3.57
CA LYS A 11 19.44 -16.10 3.32
C LYS A 11 18.04 -15.70 3.78
N GLY A 12 17.25 -16.66 4.28
CA GLY A 12 15.83 -16.49 4.55
C GLY A 12 15.01 -16.24 3.27
N PRO A 13 13.75 -16.69 3.18
CA PRO A 13 12.90 -16.37 2.05
C PRO A 13 12.65 -14.86 1.99
N LYS A 14 12.92 -14.23 0.84
CA LYS A 14 12.48 -12.85 0.60
C LYS A 14 10.95 -12.79 0.67
N PRO A 15 10.37 -11.69 1.17
CA PRO A 15 8.93 -11.56 1.15
C PRO A 15 8.42 -11.55 -0.29
N PHE A 16 7.27 -12.18 -0.52
CA PHE A 16 6.66 -12.29 -1.84
C PHE A 16 5.15 -12.20 -1.72
N GLU A 17 4.49 -11.87 -2.83
CA GLU A 17 3.05 -11.76 -2.88
C GLU A 17 2.42 -12.85 -3.74
N GLN A 18 1.27 -13.37 -3.29
CA GLN A 18 0.50 -14.41 -3.97
C GLN A 18 -0.98 -14.03 -4.04
N GLU A 19 -1.55 -14.08 -5.25
CA GLU A 19 -2.99 -14.00 -5.47
C GLU A 19 -3.62 -15.41 -5.35
N THR A 20 -4.73 -15.53 -4.61
CA THR A 20 -5.50 -16.77 -4.44
C THR A 20 -6.98 -16.47 -4.17
N THR A 21 -7.81 -17.50 -4.05
CA THR A 21 -9.18 -17.38 -3.54
C THR A 21 -9.27 -17.99 -2.14
N PHE A 22 -9.93 -17.31 -1.22
CA PHE A 22 -10.26 -17.85 0.09
C PHE A 22 -11.57 -18.64 -0.02
N HIS A 23 -11.55 -19.89 0.46
CA HIS A 23 -12.72 -20.77 0.52
C HIS A 23 -13.12 -20.95 1.98
N GLY A 24 -14.43 -20.90 2.26
CA GLY A 24 -14.96 -21.24 3.57
C GLY A 24 -14.84 -22.73 3.87
N ALA A 25 -15.24 -23.13 5.08
CA ALA A 25 -15.36 -24.55 5.40
C ALA A 25 -16.33 -25.28 4.43
N PRO A 26 -16.08 -26.56 4.11
CA PRO A 26 -17.03 -27.36 3.34
C PRO A 26 -18.32 -27.56 4.13
N GLU A 27 -19.45 -27.11 3.57
CA GLU A 27 -20.78 -27.39 4.11
C GLU A 27 -21.40 -28.58 3.37
N GLY A 28 -21.99 -29.53 4.11
CA GLY A 28 -22.80 -30.61 3.52
C GLY A 28 -22.01 -31.66 2.72
N GLY A 29 -20.75 -31.93 3.08
CA GLY A 29 -19.97 -33.05 2.51
C GLY A 29 -19.48 -32.86 1.07
N LYS A 30 -19.69 -31.68 0.45
CA LYS A 30 -19.08 -31.36 -0.85
C LYS A 30 -17.60 -31.02 -0.67
N PRO A 31 -16.69 -31.65 -1.44
CA PRO A 31 -15.28 -31.29 -1.42
C PRO A 31 -15.09 -29.87 -2.00
N GLY A 32 -14.38 -29.02 -1.25
CA GLY A 32 -14.16 -27.62 -1.60
C GLY A 32 -15.28 -26.73 -1.10
N GLY A 33 -15.02 -25.97 -0.02
CA GLY A 33 -16.00 -25.01 0.49
C GLY A 33 -16.26 -23.87 -0.50
N ARG A 34 -17.34 -23.13 -0.25
CA ARG A 34 -17.76 -21.99 -1.07
C ARG A 34 -16.63 -20.96 -1.11
N ALA A 35 -16.25 -20.51 -2.31
CA ALA A 35 -15.37 -19.36 -2.46
C ALA A 35 -15.99 -18.16 -1.76
N LEU A 36 -15.20 -17.37 -1.04
CA LEU A 36 -15.67 -16.23 -0.27
C LEU A 36 -15.12 -14.92 -0.81
N SER A 37 -13.83 -14.88 -1.13
CA SER A 37 -13.17 -13.65 -1.55
C SER A 37 -11.89 -13.97 -2.32
N PRO A 38 -11.55 -13.18 -3.35
CA PRO A 38 -10.16 -13.01 -3.76
C PRO A 38 -9.34 -12.60 -2.55
N LEU A 39 -8.16 -13.18 -2.45
CA LEU A 39 -7.24 -13.00 -1.34
C LEU A 39 -5.86 -12.73 -1.91
N LEU A 40 -5.22 -11.69 -1.41
CA LEU A 40 -3.85 -11.39 -1.73
C LEU A 40 -3.02 -11.59 -0.47
N ILE A 41 -1.99 -12.43 -0.56
CA ILE A 41 -1.17 -12.84 0.57
C ILE A 41 0.24 -12.30 0.38
N THR A 42 0.72 -11.46 1.30
CA THR A 42 2.13 -11.07 1.36
C THR A 42 2.82 -11.92 2.43
N TRP A 43 3.71 -12.80 2.03
CA TRP A 43 4.44 -13.67 2.95
C TRP A 43 5.66 -12.95 3.51
N PHE A 44 5.76 -12.88 4.84
CA PHE A 44 6.98 -12.49 5.52
C PHE A 44 7.58 -13.73 6.20
N CYS A 45 8.86 -13.96 6.01
CA CYS A 45 9.59 -15.01 6.70
C CYS A 45 10.73 -14.39 7.49
N SER A 46 10.91 -14.83 8.73
CA SER A 46 12.02 -14.39 9.55
C SER A 46 12.46 -15.52 10.46
N THR A 47 13.76 -15.72 10.62
CA THR A 47 14.27 -16.66 11.62
C THR A 47 14.53 -15.89 12.92
N ARG A 48 14.03 -16.37 14.05
CA ARG A 48 14.29 -15.81 15.38
C ARG A 48 14.68 -16.95 16.30
N GLU A 49 15.85 -16.84 16.94
CA GLU A 49 16.33 -17.84 17.90
C GLU A 49 16.42 -19.28 17.33
N GLY A 50 16.65 -19.39 16.01
CA GLY A 50 16.72 -20.68 15.31
C GLY A 50 15.36 -21.23 14.87
N GLU A 51 14.25 -20.55 15.19
CA GLU A 51 12.91 -20.91 14.71
C GLU A 51 12.50 -20.04 13.52
N ASP A 52 11.95 -20.68 12.49
CA ASP A 52 11.39 -19.99 11.35
C ASP A 52 9.98 -19.48 11.66
N LEU A 53 9.84 -18.17 11.74
CA LEU A 53 8.58 -17.46 11.90
C LEU A 53 8.05 -17.04 10.53
N TYR A 54 6.88 -17.57 10.18
CA TYR A 54 6.11 -17.18 9.01
C TYR A 54 4.97 -16.27 9.43
N SER A 55 4.91 -15.08 8.84
CA SER A 55 3.89 -14.07 9.15
C SER A 55 3.18 -13.66 7.86
N PRO A 56 2.21 -14.44 7.38
CA PRO A 56 1.44 -14.07 6.20
C PRO A 56 0.53 -12.87 6.50
N LEU A 57 0.62 -11.84 5.67
CA LEU A 57 -0.30 -10.72 5.66
C LEU A 57 -1.41 -10.97 4.64
N LEU A 58 -2.65 -11.03 5.12
CA LEU A 58 -3.83 -11.32 4.31
C LEU A 58 -4.56 -10.02 3.96
N TRP A 59 -4.64 -9.71 2.66
CA TRP A 59 -5.42 -8.60 2.13
C TRP A 59 -6.76 -9.12 1.61
N VAL A 60 -7.82 -8.73 2.30
CA VAL A 60 -9.20 -9.13 2.01
C VAL A 60 -10.00 -7.88 1.65
N HIS A 61 -10.94 -8.01 0.71
CA HIS A 61 -11.85 -6.91 0.40
C HIS A 61 -12.75 -6.62 1.62
N CYS A 62 -13.00 -5.34 1.92
CA CYS A 62 -13.77 -4.94 3.11
C CYS A 62 -15.15 -5.60 3.19
N HIS A 63 -15.81 -5.79 2.05
CA HIS A 63 -17.12 -6.44 1.96
C HIS A 63 -17.16 -7.89 2.48
N THR A 64 -16.05 -8.63 2.37
CA THR A 64 -15.94 -10.04 2.80
C THR A 64 -15.10 -10.19 4.06
N TYR A 65 -14.64 -9.08 4.64
CA TYR A 65 -13.70 -9.07 5.76
C TYR A 65 -14.24 -9.86 6.97
N ASP A 66 -15.45 -9.56 7.43
CA ASP A 66 -16.02 -10.21 8.63
C ASP A 66 -16.21 -11.71 8.43
N GLN A 67 -16.65 -12.13 7.23
CA GLN A 67 -16.85 -13.53 6.92
C GLN A 67 -15.51 -14.28 6.87
N VAL A 68 -14.51 -13.73 6.16
CA VAL A 68 -13.17 -14.33 6.09
C VAL A 68 -12.52 -14.37 7.46
N LYS A 69 -12.64 -13.30 8.26
CA LYS A 69 -12.13 -13.26 9.63
C LYS A 69 -12.77 -14.34 10.51
N SER A 70 -14.10 -14.49 10.47
CA SER A 70 -14.80 -15.52 11.25
C SER A 70 -14.34 -16.93 10.89
N GLU A 71 -14.20 -17.23 9.59
CA GLU A 71 -13.71 -18.53 9.12
C GLU A 71 -12.24 -18.77 9.50
N LEU A 72 -11.39 -17.74 9.42
CA LEU A 72 -10.00 -17.82 9.89
C LEU A 72 -9.91 -18.09 11.39
N GLU A 73 -10.72 -17.41 12.21
CA GLU A 73 -10.74 -17.64 13.66
C GLU A 73 -11.18 -19.07 14.01
N LYS A 74 -12.15 -19.63 13.27
CA LYS A 74 -12.56 -21.04 13.42
C LYS A 74 -11.41 -21.96 13.07
N ALA A 75 -10.72 -21.72 11.95
CA ALA A 75 -9.58 -22.52 11.53
C ALA A 75 -8.41 -22.45 12.53
N VAL A 76 -8.07 -21.26 13.04
CA VAL A 76 -7.02 -21.06 14.04
C VAL A 76 -7.37 -21.82 15.34
N ARG A 77 -8.60 -21.71 15.84
CA ARG A 77 -9.05 -22.46 17.03
C ARG A 77 -8.97 -23.98 16.84
N ALA A 78 -9.28 -24.48 15.64
CA ALA A 78 -9.15 -25.89 15.32
C ALA A 78 -7.68 -26.36 15.27
N CYS A 79 -6.76 -25.48 14.92
CA CYS A 79 -5.33 -25.79 14.88
C CYS A 79 -4.64 -25.72 16.26
N THR A 80 -5.17 -25.01 17.25
CA THR A 80 -4.55 -24.83 18.58
C THR A 80 -4.78 -26.00 19.56
N GLY A 81 -4.97 -27.22 19.06
CA GLY A 81 -5.13 -28.42 19.88
C GLY A 81 -3.82 -28.87 20.57
N PRO A 82 -3.90 -29.73 21.60
CA PRO A 82 -2.73 -30.19 22.37
C PRO A 82 -1.67 -30.93 21.54
N GLU A 83 -2.01 -31.39 20.34
CA GLU A 83 -1.08 -32.05 19.41
C GLU A 83 -0.33 -31.07 18.49
N CYS A 84 -0.72 -29.79 18.45
CA CYS A 84 -0.07 -28.81 17.59
C CYS A 84 1.16 -28.22 18.28
N LYS A 85 2.34 -28.43 17.69
CA LYS A 85 3.62 -27.91 18.21
C LYS A 85 3.80 -26.40 17.97
N GLY A 86 2.94 -25.77 17.17
CA GLY A 86 3.04 -24.35 16.81
C GLY A 86 2.01 -23.48 17.50
N THR A 87 2.37 -22.22 17.74
CA THR A 87 1.40 -21.19 18.13
C THR A 87 1.01 -20.38 16.90
N VAL A 88 -0.30 -20.17 16.72
CA VAL A 88 -0.84 -19.34 15.65
C VAL A 88 -1.58 -18.18 16.30
N SER A 89 -1.14 -16.96 16.02
CA SER A 89 -1.82 -15.73 16.43
C SER A 89 -2.42 -15.03 15.20
N MET A 90 -3.53 -14.33 15.42
CA MET A 90 -4.18 -13.54 14.37
C MET A 90 -4.29 -12.10 14.86
N GLU A 91 -3.88 -11.14 14.02
CA GLU A 91 -3.92 -9.72 14.33
C GLU A 91 -4.61 -8.93 13.20
N CYS A 92 -5.46 -7.97 13.56
CA CYS A 92 -6.04 -7.04 12.61
C CYS A 92 -5.14 -5.80 12.43
N LEU A 93 -4.75 -5.52 11.18
CA LEU A 93 -3.84 -4.42 10.84
C LEU A 93 -4.49 -3.28 10.04
N GLU A 94 -5.82 -3.28 9.90
CA GLU A 94 -6.58 -2.33 9.05
C GLU A 94 -6.24 -0.86 9.33
N SER A 95 -6.08 -0.51 10.61
CA SER A 95 -5.79 0.85 11.06
C SER A 95 -4.28 1.18 11.11
N ARG A 96 -3.42 0.16 10.97
CA ARG A 96 -1.97 0.25 11.22
C ARG A 96 -1.16 0.34 9.93
N ILE A 97 -1.48 -0.50 8.95
CA ILE A 97 -0.75 -0.61 7.69
C ILE A 97 -1.68 -0.17 6.55
N LYS A 98 -1.12 0.57 5.59
CA LYS A 98 -1.80 0.95 4.36
C LYS A 98 -1.03 0.44 3.15
N ARG A 99 -1.78 0.19 2.09
CA ARG A 99 -1.27 -0.15 0.77
C ARG A 99 -1.52 1.02 -0.17
N VAL A 100 -0.49 1.47 -0.87
CA VAL A 100 -0.60 2.48 -1.94
C VAL A 100 -0.07 1.85 -3.22
N GLU A 101 -0.82 1.93 -4.32
CA GLU A 101 -0.38 1.41 -5.61
C GLU A 101 -0.06 2.54 -6.59
N VAL A 102 1.03 2.38 -7.34
CA VAL A 102 1.44 3.28 -8.41
C VAL A 102 1.60 2.43 -9.67
N ARG A 103 0.91 2.79 -10.74
CA ARG A 103 0.86 2.04 -12.00
C ARG A 103 1.28 2.90 -13.20
N GLY A 104 1.62 2.23 -14.29
CA GLY A 104 1.94 2.86 -15.57
C GLY A 104 3.42 2.83 -15.92
N SER A 105 3.74 3.17 -17.17
CA SER A 105 5.11 3.09 -17.72
C SER A 105 6.12 4.00 -17.02
N GLN A 106 5.68 5.10 -16.43
CA GLN A 106 6.52 6.04 -15.67
C GLN A 106 6.60 5.72 -14.17
N SER A 107 5.90 4.68 -13.70
CA SER A 107 5.84 4.34 -12.28
C SER A 107 7.23 4.16 -11.67
N ARG A 108 8.13 3.44 -12.36
CA ARG A 108 9.52 3.23 -11.93
C ARG A 108 10.25 4.54 -11.70
N LYS A 109 10.22 5.43 -12.70
CA LYS A 109 10.84 6.75 -12.63
C LYS A 109 10.30 7.55 -11.45
N VAL A 110 8.98 7.56 -11.27
CA VAL A 110 8.33 8.21 -10.13
C VAL A 110 8.80 7.62 -8.80
N VAL A 111 8.91 6.29 -8.67
CA VAL A 111 9.39 5.67 -7.42
C VAL A 111 10.85 6.04 -7.12
N GLU A 112 11.74 5.92 -8.10
CA GLU A 112 13.16 6.26 -7.95
C GLU A 112 13.35 7.75 -7.62
N GLU A 113 12.70 8.64 -8.38
CA GLU A 113 12.90 10.09 -8.27
C GLU A 113 12.15 10.72 -7.09
N SER A 114 10.95 10.26 -6.75
CA SER A 114 10.13 10.91 -5.70
C SER A 114 10.46 10.39 -4.31
N LEU A 115 10.84 9.11 -4.22
CA LEU A 115 11.02 8.44 -2.94
C LEU A 115 12.49 8.13 -2.64
N GLY A 116 13.37 8.32 -3.63
CA GLY A 116 14.79 8.08 -3.46
C GLY A 116 15.15 6.63 -3.27
N VAL A 117 14.37 5.72 -3.86
CA VAL A 117 14.72 4.31 -3.90
C VAL A 117 15.99 4.17 -4.75
N PRO A 118 17.09 3.60 -4.21
CA PRO A 118 18.32 3.41 -4.98
C PRO A 118 18.06 2.54 -6.22
N ARG A 119 18.68 2.92 -7.34
CA ARG A 119 18.49 2.22 -8.63
C ARG A 119 18.92 0.76 -8.55
N GLU A 120 19.92 0.43 -7.73
CA GLU A 120 20.39 -0.93 -7.49
C GLU A 120 19.33 -1.78 -6.81
N LYS A 121 18.61 -1.20 -5.84
CA LYS A 121 17.48 -1.87 -5.18
C LYS A 121 16.31 -2.07 -6.15
N MET A 122 16.04 -1.07 -6.99
CA MET A 122 15.01 -1.19 -8.03
C MET A 122 15.36 -2.27 -9.06
N ASN A 123 16.62 -2.32 -9.52
CA ASN A 123 17.08 -3.36 -10.43
C ASN A 123 16.96 -4.74 -9.79
N SER A 124 17.42 -4.90 -8.54
CA SER A 124 17.30 -6.17 -7.82
C SER A 124 15.84 -6.61 -7.67
N LEU A 125 14.90 -5.67 -7.53
CA LEU A 125 13.47 -5.97 -7.46
C LEU A 125 12.89 -6.44 -8.81
N LEU A 126 13.44 -5.94 -9.93
CA LEU A 126 12.99 -6.28 -11.29
C LEU A 126 13.72 -7.49 -11.90
N GLU A 127 14.86 -7.87 -11.35
CA GLU A 127 15.59 -9.07 -11.76
C GLU A 127 14.77 -10.33 -11.49
N ALA A 128 14.61 -11.13 -12.55
CA ALA A 128 13.93 -12.42 -12.50
C ALA A 128 14.55 -13.30 -11.40
N ASP A 129 13.71 -13.75 -10.47
CA ASP A 129 14.14 -14.69 -9.45
C ASP A 129 13.90 -16.12 -9.96
N PRO A 130 14.97 -16.92 -10.21
CA PRO A 130 14.82 -18.28 -10.72
C PRO A 130 14.09 -19.20 -9.73
N CYS A 131 14.05 -18.85 -8.45
CA CYS A 131 13.37 -19.62 -7.41
C CYS A 131 11.87 -19.32 -7.32
N LEU A 132 11.41 -18.21 -7.89
CA LEU A 132 9.98 -17.90 -7.92
C LEU A 132 9.33 -18.59 -9.13
N PRO A 133 8.19 -19.29 -8.94
CA PRO A 133 7.48 -19.88 -10.06
C PRO A 133 7.16 -18.80 -11.10
N LYS A 134 7.35 -19.09 -12.39
CA LYS A 134 6.94 -18.20 -13.51
C LYS A 134 5.42 -17.99 -13.62
N ARG A 135 4.65 -18.31 -12.58
CA ARG A 135 3.20 -18.16 -12.58
C ARG A 135 2.85 -16.67 -12.48
N SER A 136 1.92 -16.26 -13.32
CA SER A 136 1.30 -14.93 -13.27
C SER A 136 0.78 -14.64 -11.85
N GLY A 137 1.14 -13.47 -11.30
CA GLY A 137 0.61 -12.99 -10.01
C GLY A 137 1.59 -13.01 -8.83
N TRP A 138 2.85 -13.40 -9.05
CA TRP A 138 3.89 -13.31 -8.03
C TRP A 138 4.62 -11.97 -8.12
N GLY A 139 4.57 -11.20 -7.04
CA GLY A 139 5.32 -9.95 -6.91
C GLY A 139 6.55 -10.17 -6.03
N LYS A 140 7.73 -9.88 -6.55
CA LYS A 140 8.95 -9.79 -5.73
C LYS A 140 8.79 -8.59 -4.81
N SER A 141 9.29 -8.69 -3.58
CA SER A 141 9.28 -7.56 -2.66
C SER A 141 10.62 -7.31 -2.01
N GLU A 142 10.84 -6.05 -1.64
CA GLU A 142 12.04 -5.57 -0.98
C GLU A 142 11.63 -4.65 0.18
N SER A 143 12.13 -4.95 1.38
CA SER A 143 11.96 -4.10 2.55
C SER A 143 13.02 -2.99 2.55
N LEU A 144 12.58 -1.76 2.68
CA LEU A 144 13.42 -0.56 2.59
C LEU A 144 13.14 0.38 3.77
N ASN A 145 14.17 1.11 4.19
CA ASN A 145 14.01 2.29 5.04
C ASN A 145 14.19 3.53 4.17
N LEU A 146 13.11 4.25 3.87
CA LEU A 146 13.15 5.42 3.02
C LEU A 146 13.19 6.69 3.86
N LEU A 147 13.85 7.73 3.35
CA LEU A 147 13.77 9.07 3.92
C LEU A 147 12.36 9.62 3.78
N ASP A 148 11.97 10.50 4.71
CA ASP A 148 10.72 11.26 4.62
C ASP A 148 10.61 11.92 3.23
N PRO A 149 9.62 11.53 2.41
CA PRO A 149 9.56 11.96 1.02
C PRO A 149 9.25 13.46 0.90
N ARG A 150 8.81 14.11 1.99
CA ARG A 150 8.61 15.56 2.04
C ARG A 150 9.93 16.33 2.06
N LEU A 151 10.98 15.77 2.67
CA LEU A 151 12.31 16.40 2.67
C LEU A 151 12.85 16.51 1.25
N ARG A 152 12.66 15.47 0.46
CA ARG A 152 13.12 15.42 -0.93
C ARG A 152 12.47 16.50 -1.80
N ALA A 153 11.17 16.72 -1.62
CA ALA A 153 10.45 17.77 -2.35
C ALA A 153 11.00 19.19 -2.05
N VAL A 154 11.48 19.44 -0.84
CA VAL A 154 12.13 20.71 -0.48
C VAL A 154 13.43 20.88 -1.28
N LEU A 155 14.25 19.83 -1.36
CA LEU A 155 15.53 19.87 -2.08
C LEU A 155 15.35 20.11 -3.58
N THR A 156 14.38 19.43 -4.21
CA THR A 156 14.13 19.57 -5.65
C THR A 156 13.62 20.96 -6.04
N LYS A 157 12.97 21.69 -5.12
CA LYS A 157 12.59 23.10 -5.36
C LYS A 157 13.79 24.04 -5.21
N GLY A 158 14.77 23.66 -4.38
CA GLY A 158 16.01 24.38 -4.16
C GLY A 158 17.00 24.35 -5.32
N ASP A 159 16.83 23.49 -6.34
CA ASP A 159 17.70 23.53 -7.54
C ASP A 159 17.56 24.84 -8.35
N LYS A 160 16.49 25.62 -8.12
CA LYS A 160 16.37 26.99 -8.66
C LYS A 160 17.04 28.07 -7.79
N PHE A 161 17.41 27.72 -6.57
CA PHE A 161 18.05 28.59 -5.58
C PHE A 161 19.29 27.88 -5.04
N SER A 162 20.40 27.98 -5.78
CA SER A 162 21.75 27.49 -5.45
C SER A 162 21.87 26.93 -4.03
N HIS A 163 21.58 25.63 -3.88
CA HIS A 163 21.75 24.96 -2.61
C HIS A 163 23.24 24.99 -2.26
N PRO A 164 23.62 25.43 -1.04
CA PRO A 164 25.01 25.34 -0.64
C PRO A 164 25.40 23.85 -0.55
N GLU A 165 26.43 23.44 -1.30
CA GLU A 165 26.95 22.07 -1.49
C GLU A 165 26.97 21.20 -0.22
N HIS A 166 27.08 21.83 0.96
CA HIS A 166 27.02 21.17 2.25
C HIS A 166 25.69 20.43 2.52
N LEU A 167 24.54 20.91 2.03
CA LEU A 167 23.24 20.25 2.24
C LEU A 167 23.13 18.95 1.45
N LYS A 168 23.61 18.96 0.21
CA LYS A 168 23.67 17.78 -0.66
C LYS A 168 24.61 16.72 -0.07
N SER A 169 25.83 17.13 0.27
CA SER A 169 26.85 16.27 0.91
C SER A 169 26.36 15.66 2.23
N ARG A 170 25.66 16.44 3.07
CA ARG A 170 25.14 15.99 4.37
C ARG A 170 23.96 15.02 4.25
N MET A 171 23.10 15.16 3.25
CA MET A 171 22.02 14.21 3.01
C MET A 171 22.49 12.91 2.35
N GLU A 172 23.50 12.97 1.46
CA GLU A 172 24.19 11.78 0.95
C GLU A 172 24.83 11.00 2.11
N SER A 173 25.44 11.70 3.08
CA SER A 173 25.95 11.10 4.32
C SER A 173 24.84 10.41 5.13
N LEU A 174 23.71 11.07 5.40
CA LEU A 174 22.57 10.48 6.11
C LEU A 174 21.98 9.25 5.39
N ALA A 175 21.82 9.34 4.07
CA ALA A 175 21.35 8.22 3.25
C ALA A 175 22.31 7.03 3.34
N ASN A 176 23.62 7.28 3.40
CA ASN A 176 24.63 6.24 3.59
C ASN A 176 24.63 5.67 5.01
N THR A 177 24.43 6.48 6.05
CA THR A 177 24.32 6.01 7.44
C THR A 177 23.09 5.13 7.65
N LEU A 178 21.95 5.49 7.05
CA LEU A 178 20.70 4.71 7.15
C LEU A 178 20.76 3.35 6.42
N ARG A 179 21.74 3.12 5.53
CA ARG A 179 21.97 1.81 4.90
C ARG A 179 22.54 0.77 5.88
N VAL A 180 23.03 1.19 7.05
CA VAL A 180 23.83 0.34 7.96
C VAL A 180 22.98 -0.34 9.06
N ASP A 181 21.76 0.12 9.34
CA ASP A 181 20.91 -0.49 10.39
C ASP A 181 19.85 -1.43 9.80
N GLU A 182 20.06 -2.74 9.98
CA GLU A 182 19.18 -3.82 9.53
C GLU A 182 17.77 -3.74 10.15
N GLY A 183 16.76 -3.86 9.29
CA GLY A 183 15.36 -3.49 9.50
C GLY A 183 14.52 -4.27 10.53
N LYS A 184 15.14 -5.03 11.45
CA LYS A 184 14.40 -5.84 12.45
C LYS A 184 14.11 -5.10 13.76
N VAL A 185 14.98 -4.19 14.20
CA VAL A 185 14.87 -3.51 15.50
C VAL A 185 13.95 -2.27 15.47
N GLN A 186 13.63 -1.76 14.28
CA GLN A 186 12.96 -0.45 14.15
C GLN A 186 11.42 -0.53 14.12
N LEU A 187 10.81 -1.62 13.65
CA LEU A 187 9.34 -1.74 13.63
C LEU A 187 8.77 -1.66 15.07
N GLU A 188 9.36 -2.39 16.02
CA GLU A 188 8.95 -2.41 17.43
C GLU A 188 9.17 -1.07 18.15
N ARG A 189 10.26 -0.36 17.85
CA ARG A 189 10.55 0.97 18.44
C ARG A 189 9.56 2.03 17.96
N PHE A 190 9.12 1.92 16.71
CA PHE A 190 8.31 2.95 16.07
C PHE A 190 6.83 2.87 16.49
N GLU A 191 6.34 1.68 16.82
CA GLU A 191 4.99 1.45 17.35
C GLU A 191 4.78 2.06 18.75
N ARG A 192 5.85 2.23 19.54
CA ARG A 192 5.78 2.73 20.92
C ARG A 192 5.64 4.26 21.04
N LYS A 193 5.91 5.04 19.98
CA LYS A 193 5.86 6.51 20.06
C LYS A 193 5.55 7.15 18.69
N PRO A 194 4.29 7.10 18.23
CA PRO A 194 3.90 7.80 17.01
C PRO A 194 4.06 9.32 17.18
N MET A 195 4.63 9.97 16.17
CA MET A 195 4.69 11.42 16.10
C MET A 195 3.26 11.93 15.84
N ASP A 196 2.77 12.79 16.73
CA ASP A 196 1.41 13.35 16.68
C ASP A 196 1.18 14.16 15.38
N GLU A 197 -0.02 14.12 14.80
CA GLU A 197 -0.38 14.86 13.58
C GLU A 197 -0.25 16.37 13.76
N GLU A 198 -0.49 16.90 14.97
CA GLU A 198 -0.24 18.29 15.30
C GLU A 198 1.26 18.57 15.38
N ALA A 199 2.08 17.64 15.87
CA ALA A 199 3.55 17.71 15.78
C ALA A 199 4.04 17.66 14.33
N VAL A 200 3.38 16.91 13.44
CA VAL A 200 3.68 16.87 12.01
C VAL A 200 3.25 18.17 11.31
N GLY A 201 2.09 18.72 11.65
CA GLY A 201 1.63 20.03 11.18
C GLY A 201 2.48 21.18 11.73
N ARG A 202 2.97 21.06 12.97
CA ARG A 202 4.00 21.93 13.56
C ARG A 202 5.33 21.73 12.84
N LEU A 203 5.72 20.53 12.43
CA LEU A 203 6.93 20.30 11.62
C LEU A 203 6.79 20.85 10.21
N HIS A 204 5.58 20.85 9.62
CA HIS A 204 5.32 21.45 8.31
C HIS A 204 5.36 22.98 8.39
N ARG A 205 4.70 23.56 9.41
CA ARG A 205 4.78 25.00 9.72
C ARG A 205 6.19 25.39 10.10
N LYS A 206 6.91 24.58 10.87
CA LYS A 206 8.31 24.78 11.26
C LYS A 206 9.27 24.48 10.12
N ALA A 207 8.98 23.63 9.14
CA ALA A 207 9.82 23.43 7.96
C ALA A 207 9.64 24.56 6.95
N ASN A 208 8.44 25.13 6.85
CA ASN A 208 8.20 26.37 6.10
C ASN A 208 8.84 27.57 6.83
N LEU A 209 8.67 27.67 8.16
CA LEU A 209 9.31 28.70 8.99
C LEU A 209 10.83 28.51 9.10
N MET A 210 11.35 27.28 9.06
CA MET A 210 12.77 26.97 9.00
C MET A 210 13.30 27.14 7.58
N HIS A 211 12.50 27.09 6.52
CA HIS A 211 12.98 27.55 5.22
C HIS A 211 13.27 29.05 5.27
N ASP A 212 12.39 29.83 5.92
CA ASP A 212 12.54 31.28 6.09
C ASP A 212 13.58 31.66 7.18
N VAL A 213 13.74 30.84 8.23
CA VAL A 213 14.68 31.07 9.35
C VAL A 213 16.05 30.40 9.14
N HIS A 214 16.16 29.32 8.36
CA HIS A 214 17.44 28.68 8.04
C HIS A 214 18.20 29.42 6.92
N VAL A 215 17.49 30.22 6.11
CA VAL A 215 18.09 31.30 5.29
C VAL A 215 18.67 32.41 6.18
N ALA A 216 18.20 32.56 7.43
CA ALA A 216 18.67 33.59 8.37
C ALA A 216 19.63 33.09 9.47
N LEU A 217 19.65 31.80 9.82
CA LEU A 217 20.42 31.25 10.96
C LEU A 217 21.11 29.94 10.58
N SER A 218 22.16 30.08 9.78
CA SER A 218 23.23 29.10 9.64
C SER A 218 24.16 29.24 10.87
N GLU A 219 23.93 28.48 11.95
CA GLU A 219 25.01 28.11 12.91
C GLU A 219 24.64 27.13 14.04
N THR A 220 23.36 26.81 14.30
CA THR A 220 22.99 25.98 15.47
C THR A 220 22.35 24.61 15.15
N ALA A 221 22.67 24.04 13.98
CA ALA A 221 22.12 22.77 13.52
C ALA A 221 22.65 21.50 14.24
N ALA A 222 23.67 21.60 15.09
CA ALA A 222 24.29 20.45 15.76
C ALA A 222 23.48 19.94 16.99
N ALA A 223 22.59 20.76 17.55
CA ALA A 223 21.81 20.37 18.74
C ALA A 223 20.50 19.63 18.40
N ALA A 224 20.00 19.73 17.16
CA ALA A 224 18.81 19.02 16.70
C ALA A 224 19.10 17.58 16.21
N GLU A 225 20.36 17.17 16.16
CA GLU A 225 20.85 15.97 15.46
C GLU A 225 20.66 14.64 16.21
N ARG A 226 20.29 14.64 17.50
CA ARG A 226 20.36 13.39 18.29
C ARG A 226 19.06 12.63 18.46
N ASN A 227 17.91 13.17 18.05
CA ASN A 227 16.64 12.46 18.18
C ASN A 227 15.64 12.91 17.09
N VAL A 228 14.94 11.95 16.47
CA VAL A 228 13.63 12.06 15.77
C VAL A 228 13.63 11.97 14.21
N GLY A 229 13.23 10.80 13.69
CA GLY A 229 12.08 10.70 12.76
C GLY A 229 12.23 10.99 11.25
N THR A 230 13.42 10.89 10.65
CA THR A 230 13.65 11.25 9.24
C THR A 230 13.51 10.12 8.23
N SER A 231 13.30 8.88 8.67
CA SER A 231 13.08 7.73 7.80
C SER A 231 11.88 6.89 8.25
N PHE A 232 11.37 6.06 7.34
CA PHE A 232 10.26 5.17 7.61
C PHE A 232 10.43 3.82 6.89
N PRO A 233 9.98 2.72 7.53
CA PRO A 233 9.99 1.41 6.91
C PRO A 233 8.88 1.31 5.87
N VAL A 234 9.21 0.72 4.74
CA VAL A 234 8.26 0.41 3.65
C VAL A 234 8.63 -0.92 3.02
N VAL A 235 7.62 -1.69 2.62
CA VAL A 235 7.81 -2.87 1.77
C VAL A 235 7.37 -2.47 0.37
N LEU A 236 8.30 -2.53 -0.58
CA LEU A 236 8.04 -2.28 -1.98
C LEU A 236 7.79 -3.63 -2.68
N ILE A 237 6.64 -3.77 -3.33
CA ILE A 237 6.25 -4.97 -4.06
C ILE A 237 6.19 -4.62 -5.54
N ASP A 238 6.96 -5.30 -6.36
CA ASP A 238 6.85 -5.20 -7.80
C ASP A 238 5.57 -5.87 -8.29
N LYS A 239 4.85 -5.15 -9.15
CA LYS A 239 3.65 -5.60 -9.81
C LYS A 239 3.83 -5.64 -11.33
N SER A 240 5.06 -5.88 -11.77
CA SER A 240 5.38 -6.07 -13.17
C SER A 240 4.49 -7.15 -13.78
N THR A 241 3.98 -6.81 -14.96
CA THR A 241 3.14 -7.67 -15.78
C THR A 241 3.80 -7.74 -17.15
N SER A 242 3.49 -8.75 -17.95
CA SER A 242 4.01 -8.87 -19.32
C SER A 242 3.73 -7.63 -20.19
N LYS A 243 2.66 -6.88 -19.89
CA LYS A 243 2.36 -5.58 -20.51
C LYS A 243 2.96 -4.45 -19.66
N GLU A 244 3.90 -3.68 -20.21
CA GLU A 244 4.59 -2.58 -19.50
C GLU A 244 3.64 -1.51 -18.98
N ALA A 245 2.58 -1.19 -19.73
CA ALA A 245 1.57 -0.21 -19.34
C ALA A 245 0.80 -0.60 -18.08
N THR A 246 0.77 -1.89 -17.74
CA THR A 246 0.01 -2.42 -16.60
C THR A 246 0.88 -2.74 -15.38
N GLY A 247 2.19 -2.58 -15.54
CA GLY A 247 3.18 -2.74 -14.47
C GLY A 247 3.17 -1.59 -13.47
N GLY A 248 3.82 -1.80 -12.34
CA GLY A 248 3.96 -0.78 -11.31
C GLY A 248 4.40 -1.35 -9.98
N PHE A 249 4.09 -0.65 -8.90
CA PHE A 249 4.55 -0.98 -7.56
C PHE A 249 3.43 -0.83 -6.54
N SER A 250 3.43 -1.71 -5.53
CA SER A 250 2.65 -1.53 -4.31
C SER A 250 3.57 -1.22 -3.15
N PHE A 251 3.21 -0.21 -2.35
CA PHE A 251 3.89 0.17 -1.13
C PHE A 251 3.08 -0.28 0.07
N LEU A 252 3.68 -1.05 0.97
CA LEU A 252 3.12 -1.34 2.29
C LEU A 252 3.85 -0.49 3.32
N LEU A 253 3.12 0.37 4.02
CA LEU A 253 3.71 1.33 4.95
C LEU A 253 2.79 1.60 6.15
N PRO A 254 3.32 2.08 7.27
CA PRO A 254 2.49 2.52 8.38
C PRO A 254 1.55 3.66 7.98
N ARG A 255 0.32 3.64 8.47
CA ARG A 255 -0.75 4.61 8.14
C ARG A 255 -0.32 6.07 8.23
N ARG A 256 0.48 6.44 9.23
CA ARG A 256 0.95 7.83 9.44
C ARG A 256 1.82 8.37 8.30
N TRP A 257 2.41 7.49 7.48
CA TRP A 257 3.27 7.88 6.36
C TRP A 257 2.52 7.93 5.03
N THR A 258 1.28 7.44 4.98
CA THR A 258 0.48 7.36 3.75
C THR A 258 0.28 8.73 3.11
N HIS A 259 -0.06 9.76 3.88
CA HIS A 259 -0.27 11.10 3.34
C HIS A 259 1.05 11.74 2.85
N ALA A 260 2.15 11.55 3.57
CA ALA A 260 3.47 12.06 3.16
C ALA A 260 3.93 11.41 1.84
N LEU A 261 3.76 10.09 1.72
CA LEU A 261 4.00 9.34 0.49
C LEU A 261 3.11 9.85 -0.65
N TRP A 262 1.81 9.94 -0.41
CA TRP A 262 0.82 10.38 -1.40
C TRP A 262 1.15 11.75 -1.99
N MET A 263 1.45 12.73 -1.14
CA MET A 263 1.79 14.09 -1.60
C MET A 263 3.08 14.13 -2.41
N SER A 264 4.05 13.26 -2.13
CA SER A 264 5.27 13.15 -2.93
C SER A 264 4.98 12.59 -4.33
N LEU A 265 4.14 11.55 -4.42
CA LEU A 265 3.72 10.98 -5.69
C LEU A 265 2.98 12.02 -6.56
N VAL A 266 2.04 12.76 -5.98
CA VAL A 266 1.29 13.82 -6.68
C VAL A 266 2.23 14.91 -7.21
N ARG A 267 3.23 15.32 -6.43
CA ARG A 267 4.25 16.30 -6.87
C ARG A 267 5.09 15.81 -8.05
N SER A 268 5.19 14.51 -8.23
CA SER A 268 5.88 13.88 -9.36
C SER A 268 4.93 13.54 -10.50
N ASN A 269 3.82 14.28 -10.61
CA ASN A 269 2.80 14.15 -11.65
C ASN A 269 2.04 12.81 -11.63
N ALA A 270 2.08 12.06 -10.53
CA ALA A 270 1.15 10.95 -10.36
C ALA A 270 -0.26 11.50 -10.16
N VAL A 271 -1.24 10.88 -10.83
CA VAL A 271 -2.65 11.25 -10.74
C VAL A 271 -3.36 10.26 -9.82
N GLY A 272 -4.16 10.78 -8.89
CA GLY A 272 -5.02 9.94 -8.06
C GLY A 272 -6.10 9.26 -8.90
N VAL A 273 -6.28 7.96 -8.69
CA VAL A 273 -7.22 7.12 -9.44
C VAL A 273 -8.32 6.69 -8.47
N GLY A 274 -9.58 6.95 -8.84
CA GLY A 274 -10.74 6.51 -8.07
C GLY A 274 -11.10 5.05 -8.35
N LEU A 275 -12.12 4.53 -7.66
CA LEU A 275 -12.60 3.15 -7.86
C LEU A 275 -13.09 2.91 -9.30
N ARG A 276 -13.72 3.91 -9.92
CA ARG A 276 -14.20 3.82 -11.30
C ARG A 276 -13.05 3.64 -12.29
N GLU A 277 -12.03 4.48 -12.20
CA GLU A 277 -10.87 4.42 -13.08
C GLU A 277 -10.05 3.15 -12.81
N TRP A 278 -9.96 2.73 -11.54
CA TRP A 278 -9.32 1.46 -11.17
C TRP A 278 -10.05 0.26 -11.78
N LYS A 279 -11.39 0.26 -11.74
CA LYS A 279 -12.21 -0.77 -12.40
C LYS A 279 -11.95 -0.81 -13.91
N TRP A 280 -11.99 0.34 -14.58
CA TRP A 280 -11.72 0.43 -16.02
C TRP A 280 -10.32 -0.08 -16.37
N TYR A 281 -9.30 0.37 -15.63
CA TYR A 281 -7.93 -0.08 -15.78
C TYR A 281 -7.81 -1.61 -15.60
N THR A 282 -8.40 -2.16 -14.55
CA THR A 282 -8.37 -3.60 -14.27
C THR A 282 -9.02 -4.41 -15.39
N GLN A 283 -10.11 -3.90 -15.98
CA GLN A 283 -10.78 -4.51 -17.12
C GLN A 283 -9.92 -4.48 -18.40
N ILE A 284 -9.24 -3.36 -18.69
CA ILE A 284 -8.27 -3.29 -19.81
C ILE A 284 -7.14 -4.31 -19.63
N CYS A 285 -6.75 -4.57 -18.38
CA CYS A 285 -5.77 -5.59 -18.05
C CYS A 285 -6.30 -7.02 -18.14
N GLU A 286 -7.55 -7.23 -18.59
CA GLU A 286 -8.22 -8.55 -18.64
C GLU A 286 -8.27 -9.24 -17.28
N ARG A 287 -8.34 -8.45 -16.19
CA ARG A 287 -8.47 -8.96 -14.81
C ARG A 287 -9.90 -8.80 -14.30
N CYS A 288 -10.30 -9.72 -13.44
CA CYS A 288 -11.58 -9.65 -12.73
C CYS A 288 -11.55 -8.52 -11.68
N VAL A 289 -12.67 -7.81 -11.53
CA VAL A 289 -12.86 -6.76 -10.54
C VAL A 289 -13.80 -7.27 -9.48
N PHE A 290 -13.33 -7.35 -8.23
CA PHE A 290 -14.19 -7.68 -7.11
C PHE A 290 -14.92 -6.43 -6.60
N PRO A 291 -16.22 -6.50 -6.24
CA PRO A 291 -17.09 -7.68 -6.25
C PRO A 291 -17.74 -7.99 -7.61
N ASP A 292 -17.81 -7.03 -8.52
CA ASP A 292 -18.66 -7.07 -9.73
C ASP A 292 -18.44 -8.26 -10.67
N SER A 293 -17.23 -8.80 -10.75
CA SER A 293 -16.88 -9.95 -11.59
C SER A 293 -17.12 -11.31 -10.91
N TYR A 294 -17.69 -11.33 -9.71
CA TYR A 294 -17.89 -12.53 -8.90
C TYR A 294 -19.36 -12.74 -8.47
N PRO A 295 -20.30 -12.86 -9.43
CA PRO A 295 -21.74 -12.98 -9.13
C PRO A 295 -22.07 -14.25 -8.34
N ASP A 296 -21.33 -15.33 -8.57
CA ASP A 296 -21.53 -16.64 -7.92
C ASP A 296 -21.28 -16.61 -6.41
N LEU A 297 -20.59 -15.57 -5.92
CA LEU A 297 -20.38 -15.36 -4.51
C LEU A 297 -21.64 -14.84 -3.80
N GLY A 298 -22.72 -14.56 -4.53
CA GLY A 298 -24.01 -14.13 -3.96
C GLY A 298 -23.93 -12.79 -3.23
N LEU A 299 -22.91 -11.99 -3.52
CA LEU A 299 -22.68 -10.67 -2.94
C LEU A 299 -23.65 -9.60 -3.50
N ASP A 300 -24.28 -9.90 -4.64
CA ASP A 300 -25.16 -8.97 -5.38
C ASP A 300 -26.40 -8.53 -4.61
N LYS A 301 -26.85 -9.26 -3.58
CA LYS A 301 -28.12 -8.93 -2.91
C LYS A 301 -28.07 -7.67 -2.06
N SER A 302 -26.90 -7.24 -1.59
CA SER A 302 -26.76 -5.98 -0.84
C SER A 302 -26.29 -4.82 -1.74
N HIS A 303 -25.33 -5.06 -2.63
CA HIS A 303 -24.84 -4.03 -3.55
C HIS A 303 -25.82 -3.65 -4.67
N SER A 304 -26.59 -4.60 -5.21
CA SER A 304 -27.56 -4.26 -6.28
C SER A 304 -28.71 -3.40 -5.77
N VAL A 305 -29.06 -3.51 -4.48
CA VAL A 305 -30.08 -2.64 -3.86
C VAL A 305 -29.58 -1.21 -3.80
N ASP A 306 -28.32 -0.98 -3.42
CA ASP A 306 -27.74 0.37 -3.38
C ASP A 306 -27.57 0.95 -4.79
N TYR A 307 -27.15 0.17 -5.79
CA TYR A 307 -27.06 0.65 -7.17
C TYR A 307 -28.43 0.91 -7.80
N ALA A 308 -29.41 0.03 -7.60
CA ALA A 308 -30.77 0.23 -8.10
C ALA A 308 -31.46 1.41 -7.40
N THR A 309 -31.21 1.60 -6.10
CA THR A 309 -31.72 2.75 -5.35
C THR A 309 -31.04 4.04 -5.81
N ASN A 310 -29.72 4.05 -5.99
CA ASN A 310 -29.00 5.21 -6.51
C ASN A 310 -29.34 5.53 -7.98
N ALA A 311 -29.61 4.52 -8.81
CA ALA A 311 -30.10 4.71 -10.18
C ALA A 311 -31.50 5.33 -10.17
N ARG A 312 -32.42 4.81 -9.35
CA ARG A 312 -33.76 5.40 -9.17
C ARG A 312 -33.72 6.82 -8.62
N LEU A 313 -32.82 7.13 -7.70
CA LEU A 313 -32.63 8.48 -7.19
C LEU A 313 -32.10 9.44 -8.28
N ARG A 314 -31.19 8.99 -9.14
CA ARG A 314 -30.71 9.79 -10.28
C ARG A 314 -31.79 10.02 -11.33
N ASP A 315 -32.61 9.00 -11.62
CA ASP A 315 -33.71 9.12 -12.56
C ASP A 315 -34.81 10.04 -12.01
N ALA A 316 -35.06 10.00 -10.69
CA ALA A 316 -35.95 10.93 -10.01
C ALA A 316 -35.45 12.37 -10.07
N ASP A 317 -34.15 12.60 -9.79
CA ASP A 317 -33.51 13.93 -9.84
C ASP A 317 -33.53 14.53 -11.26
N GLN A 318 -33.28 13.70 -12.28
CA GLN A 318 -33.43 14.13 -13.68
C GLN A 318 -34.89 14.43 -14.05
N SER A 319 -35.87 13.68 -13.53
CA SER A 319 -37.29 13.94 -13.78
C SER A 319 -37.78 15.24 -13.12
N GLU A 320 -37.27 15.58 -11.94
CA GLU A 320 -37.56 16.85 -11.26
C GLU A 320 -36.91 18.03 -12.00
N GLN A 321 -35.67 17.87 -12.49
CA GLN A 321 -34.98 18.92 -13.24
C GLN A 321 -35.69 19.22 -14.58
N VAL A 322 -36.18 18.20 -15.28
CA VAL A 322 -36.98 18.37 -16.51
C VAL A 322 -38.33 19.04 -16.23
N SER A 323 -38.94 18.77 -15.07
CA SER A 323 -40.18 19.43 -14.63
C SER A 323 -39.99 20.92 -14.39
N TRP A 324 -38.91 21.33 -13.70
CA TRP A 324 -38.59 22.73 -13.46
C TRP A 324 -38.28 23.51 -14.75
N GLU A 325 -37.61 22.89 -15.72
CA GLU A 325 -37.37 23.50 -17.03
C GLU A 325 -38.65 23.69 -17.84
N ALA A 326 -39.60 22.75 -17.76
CA ALA A 326 -40.90 22.86 -18.42
C ALA A 326 -41.73 24.01 -17.82
N ILE A 327 -41.81 24.10 -16.49
CA ILE A 327 -42.52 25.18 -15.77
C ILE A 327 -41.90 26.55 -16.10
N SER A 328 -40.56 26.63 -16.15
CA SER A 328 -39.85 27.88 -16.47
C SER A 328 -40.09 28.33 -17.92
N ARG A 329 -40.17 27.40 -18.88
CA ARG A 329 -40.48 27.72 -20.29
C ARG A 329 -41.92 28.19 -20.48
N GLU A 330 -42.86 27.65 -19.71
CA GLU A 330 -44.27 28.03 -19.77
C GLU A 330 -44.50 29.42 -19.16
N ALA A 331 -43.84 29.73 -18.04
CA ALA A 331 -43.83 31.07 -17.45
C ALA A 331 -43.23 32.14 -18.39
N SER A 332 -42.27 31.76 -19.23
CA SER A 332 -41.61 32.66 -20.19
C SER A 332 -42.43 32.91 -21.47
N ARG A 333 -43.46 32.10 -21.75
CA ARG A 333 -44.34 32.23 -22.93
C ARG A 333 -45.60 33.06 -22.66
N GLY A 334 -45.84 33.43 -21.41
CA GLY A 334 -46.99 34.23 -20.98
C GLY A 334 -46.72 35.73 -20.86
N GLN A 335 -45.58 36.24 -21.36
CA GLN A 335 -45.26 37.67 -21.41
C GLN A 335 -45.40 38.25 -22.81
#